data_AF-A0A410DU32-F1
#
_entry.id   AF-A0A410DU32-F1
#
_cell.length_a   1.000
_cell.length_b   1.000
_cell.length_c   1.000
_cell.angle_alpha   90.00
_cell.angle_beta   90.00
_cell.angle_gamma   90.00
#
_symmetry.space_group_name_H-M   'P 1'
#
loop_
_entity.id
_entity.type
_entity.pdbx_description
1 polymer ?
#
loop_
_entity_poly.entity_id
_entity_poly.type
_entity_poly.pdbx_seq_one_letter_code
_entity_poly.pdbx_strand_id
1 'polypeptide(L)'
;MTIFDNLTPEDAIVLTNAIVIAISKDKTADEINVLGNFITGVGCLLLTVAAQKQFIQTDVKPSNNNNDKKNDSNNDDIFVG
;
A
#
# COMPACT_ATOMS: atom_id res chain seq x y z
N MET A 1 -7.06 -7.98 11.26
CA MET A 1 -8.35 -8.63 10.97
C MET A 1 -9.35 -7.54 10.69
N THR A 2 -9.81 -7.42 9.45
CA THR A 2 -10.87 -6.47 9.10
C THR A 2 -12.23 -7.13 9.28
N ILE A 3 -13.29 -6.33 9.37
CA ILE A 3 -14.67 -6.81 9.40
C ILE A 3 -15.08 -7.55 8.11
N PHE A 4 -14.27 -7.46 7.05
CA PHE A 4 -14.52 -8.09 5.76
C PHE A 4 -13.85 -9.47 5.61
N ASP A 5 -12.96 -9.86 6.53
CA ASP A 5 -12.15 -11.08 6.40
C ASP A 5 -12.98 -12.38 6.45
N ASN A 6 -14.25 -12.30 6.90
CA ASN A 6 -15.16 -13.44 7.04
C ASN A 6 -16.33 -13.41 6.04
N LEU A 7 -16.34 -12.49 5.08
CA LEU A 7 -17.39 -12.44 4.06
C LEU A 7 -17.03 -13.34 2.88
N THR A 8 -18.00 -14.14 2.43
CA THR A 8 -17.91 -14.77 1.11
C THR A 8 -18.05 -13.71 0.01
N PRO A 9 -17.61 -13.97 -1.24
CA PRO A 9 -17.87 -13.08 -2.36
C PRO A 9 -19.36 -12.73 -2.52
N GLU A 10 -20.25 -13.69 -2.30
CA GLU A 10 -21.70 -13.51 -2.33
C GLU A 10 -22.19 -12.57 -1.23
N ASP A 11 -21.70 -12.73 0.00
CA ASP A 11 -22.04 -11.83 1.12
C ASP A 11 -21.60 -10.40 0.82
N ALA A 12 -20.41 -10.24 0.23
CA ALA A 12 -19.89 -8.93 -0.15
C ALA A 12 -20.78 -8.25 -1.21
N ILE A 13 -21.21 -8.99 -2.24
CA ILE A 13 -22.12 -8.46 -3.27
C ILE A 13 -23.45 -8.01 -2.65
N VAL A 14 -24.04 -8.83 -1.77
CA VAL A 14 -25.29 -8.49 -1.08
C VAL A 14 -25.11 -7.24 -0.22
N LEU A 15 -24.04 -7.17 0.56
CA LEU A 15 -23.74 -6.03 1.42
C LEU A 15 -23.53 -4.74 0.62
N THR A 16 -22.71 -4.77 -0.44
CA THR A 16 -22.45 -3.59 -1.28
C THR A 16 -23.72 -3.10 -1.95
N ASN A 17 -24.56 -3.98 -2.47
CA ASN A 17 -25.85 -3.59 -3.05
C ASN A 17 -26.78 -2.96 -2.01
N ALA A 18 -26.85 -3.52 -0.79
CA ALA A 18 -27.66 -2.95 0.29
C ALA A 18 -27.19 -1.53 0.66
N ILE A 19 -25.87 -1.31 0.74
CA ILE A 19 -25.28 0.02 0.97
C ILE A 19 -25.65 0.98 -0.16
N VAL A 20 -25.44 0.58 -1.42
CA VAL A 20 -25.75 1.42 -2.60
C VAL A 20 -27.21 1.85 -2.59
N ILE A 21 -28.14 0.89 -2.41
CA ILE A 21 -29.58 1.18 -2.34
C ILE A 21 -29.88 2.17 -1.20
N ALA A 22 -29.32 1.95 -0.01
CA ALA A 22 -29.58 2.80 1.15
C ALA A 22 -29.09 4.24 0.93
N ILE A 23 -27.91 4.43 0.33
CA ILE A 23 -27.31 5.76 0.14
C ILE A 23 -27.83 6.48 -1.11
N SER A 24 -28.34 5.75 -2.10
CA SER A 24 -28.90 6.33 -3.34
C SER A 24 -30.40 6.61 -3.22
N LYS A 25 -31.07 6.09 -2.18
CA LYS A 25 -32.51 6.24 -2.00
C LYS A 25 -32.91 7.72 -1.98
N ASP A 26 -33.98 8.03 -2.70
CA ASP A 26 -34.59 9.37 -2.79
C ASP A 26 -33.63 10.47 -3.33
N LYS A 27 -32.53 10.07 -3.99
CA LYS A 27 -31.58 10.98 -4.64
C LYS A 27 -31.79 11.04 -6.14
N THR A 28 -31.47 12.20 -6.70
CA THR A 28 -31.37 12.41 -8.14
C THR A 28 -30.11 11.75 -8.71
N ALA A 29 -30.08 11.59 -10.04
CA ALA A 29 -28.90 11.04 -10.73
C ALA A 29 -27.65 11.89 -10.49
N ASP A 30 -27.78 13.22 -10.46
CA ASP A 30 -26.65 14.13 -10.22
C ASP A 30 -26.10 13.98 -8.81
N GLU A 31 -26.97 13.87 -7.79
CA GLU A 31 -26.55 13.64 -6.41
C GLU A 31 -25.87 12.28 -6.23
N ILE A 32 -26.38 11.24 -6.89
CA ILE A 32 -25.74 9.91 -6.89
C ILE A 32 -24.36 9.97 -7.54
N ASN A 33 -24.23 10.69 -8.65
CA ASN A 33 -22.94 10.86 -9.35
C ASN A 33 -21.91 11.58 -8.46
N VAL A 34 -22.31 12.67 -7.79
CA VAL A 34 -21.45 13.39 -6.83
C VAL A 34 -21.02 12.45 -5.69
N LEU A 35 -21.95 11.67 -5.13
CA LEU A 35 -21.64 10.72 -4.06
C LEU A 35 -20.69 9.61 -4.52
N GLY A 36 -20.92 9.05 -5.70
CA GLY A 36 -20.06 8.03 -6.31
C GLY A 36 -18.65 8.55 -6.56
N ASN A 37 -18.52 9.77 -7.09
CA ASN A 37 -17.22 10.42 -7.30
C ASN A 37 -16.50 10.68 -5.97
N PHE A 38 -17.22 11.11 -4.94
CA PHE A 38 -16.66 11.30 -3.61
C PHE A 38 -16.10 9.99 -3.01
N ILE A 39 -16.89 8.91 -3.01
CA ILE A 39 -16.46 7.60 -2.50
C ILE A 39 -15.25 7.06 -3.29
N THR A 40 -15.28 7.20 -4.62
CA THR A 40 -14.16 6.81 -5.49
C THR A 40 -12.90 7.59 -5.14
N GLY A 41 -13.00 8.92 -4.97
CA GLY A 41 -11.88 9.76 -4.58
C GLY A 41 -11.27 9.35 -3.23
N VAL A 42 -12.10 9.10 -2.22
CA VAL A 42 -11.65 8.59 -0.92
C VAL A 42 -10.91 7.27 -1.05
N GLY A 43 -11.44 6.33 -1.84
CA GLY A 43 -10.79 5.04 -2.13
C GLY A 43 -9.39 5.21 -2.74
N CYS A 44 -9.26 6.07 -3.76
CA CYS A 44 -7.99 6.38 -4.40
C CYS A 44 -6.96 6.97 -3.42
N LEU A 45 -7.39 7.88 -2.54
CA LEU A 45 -6.52 8.49 -1.53
C LEU A 45 -6.05 7.46 -0.50
N LEU A 46 -6.95 6.57 -0.05
CA LEU A 46 -6.58 5.49 0.87
C LEU A 46 -5.53 4.55 0.25
N LEU A 47 -5.71 4.16 -1.01
CA LEU A 47 -4.74 3.34 -1.75
C LEU A 47 -3.40 4.07 -1.90
N THR A 48 -3.42 5.37 -2.18
CA THR A 48 -2.21 6.20 -2.27
C THR A 48 -1.45 6.22 -0.95
N VAL A 49 -2.15 6.43 0.17
CA VAL A 49 -1.54 6.40 1.51
C VAL A 49 -0.96 5.02 1.83
N ALA A 50 -1.66 3.94 1.46
CA ALA A 50 -1.17 2.57 1.65
C ALA A 50 0.13 2.33 0.86
N ALA A 51 0.18 2.74 -0.41
CA ALA A 51 1.37 2.64 -1.24
C ALA A 51 2.55 3.43 -0.64
N GLN A 52 2.31 4.65 -0.18
CA GLN A 52 3.32 5.46 0.50
C GLN A 52 3.86 4.76 1.77
N LYS A 53 2.99 4.16 2.58
CA LYS A 53 3.42 3.41 3.77
C LYS A 53 4.29 2.19 3.42
N GLN A 54 3.93 1.44 2.37
CA GLN A 54 4.68 0.28 1.92
C GLN A 54 6.07 0.65 1.36
N PHE A 55 6.14 1.76 0.63
CA PHE A 55 7.40 2.30 0.11
C PHE A 55 8.36 2.67 1.26
N ILE A 56 7.90 3.45 2.24
CA ILE A 56 8.70 3.84 3.41
C ILE A 56 9.18 2.61 4.21
N GLN A 57 8.33 1.59 4.37
CA GLN A 57 8.72 0.35 5.07
C GLN A 57 9.82 -0.44 4.33
N THR A 58 9.91 -0.32 3.02
CA THR A 58 10.92 -1.02 2.21
C THR A 58 12.29 -0.34 2.32
N ASP A 59 12.33 0.98 2.40
CA ASP A 59 13.57 1.76 2.52
C ASP A 59 14.20 1.72 3.94
N VAL A 60 13.43 1.36 4.96
CA VAL A 60 13.91 1.29 6.37
C VAL A 60 14.44 -0.11 6.75
N LYS A 61 14.58 -1.05 5.81
CA LYS A 61 15.29 -2.31 6.09
C LYS A 61 16.78 -1.98 6.29
N PRO A 62 17.36 -2.16 7.49
CA PRO A 62 18.76 -1.83 7.71
C PRO A 62 19.59 -2.77 6.85
N SER A 63 20.39 -2.20 5.96
CA SER A 63 21.47 -2.91 5.28
C SER A 63 22.48 -3.31 6.35
N ASN A 64 22.32 -4.51 6.92
CA ASN A 64 23.25 -5.08 7.86
C ASN A 64 24.48 -5.59 7.08
N ASN A 65 25.27 -4.66 6.54
CA ASN A 65 26.55 -4.95 5.93
C ASN A 65 27.57 -5.19 7.04
N ASN A 66 27.70 -6.45 7.44
CA ASN A 66 28.81 -6.97 8.22
C ASN A 66 30.11 -6.79 7.42
N ASN A 67 30.78 -5.65 7.58
CA ASN A 67 32.19 -5.50 7.19
C ASN A 67 33.09 -6.01 8.31
N ASP A 68 32.99 -7.31 8.61
CA ASP A 68 34.02 -8.05 9.33
C ASP A 68 34.94 -8.71 8.30
N LYS A 69 35.93 -7.97 7.81
CA LYS A 69 37.17 -8.57 7.26
C LYS A 69 38.38 -7.84 7.83
N LYS A 70 38.81 -8.33 8.98
CA LYS A 70 40.17 -8.18 9.51
C LYS A 70 41.19 -8.80 8.56
N ASN A 71 42.33 -8.11 8.43
CA ASN A 71 43.69 -8.58 8.16
C ASN A 71 43.95 -9.36 6.84
N ASP A 72 44.91 -8.92 6.04
CA ASP A 72 46.31 -9.24 6.35
C ASP A 72 47.32 -8.38 5.58
N SER A 73 48.46 -8.22 6.24
CA SER A 73 49.68 -7.54 5.83
C SER A 73 50.36 -8.27 4.67
N ASN A 74 51.06 -7.53 3.79
CA ASN A 74 52.48 -7.75 3.41
C ASN A 74 52.81 -7.40 1.94
N ASN A 75 53.74 -6.43 1.87
CA ASN A 75 54.98 -6.42 1.09
C ASN A 75 54.94 -6.06 -0.41
N ASP A 76 55.51 -4.88 -0.66
CA ASP A 76 56.72 -4.64 -1.47
C ASP A 76 56.81 -5.32 -2.84
N ASP A 77 56.66 -4.54 -3.92
CA ASP A 77 57.37 -4.79 -5.19
C ASP A 77 57.67 -3.46 -5.92
N ILE A 78 58.87 -2.98 -5.60
CA ILE A 78 59.91 -2.30 -6.39
C ILE A 78 59.60 -1.83 -7.83
N PHE A 79 59.97 -0.56 -8.06
CA PHE A 79 60.19 0.12 -9.35
C PHE A 79 61.07 -0.66 -10.32
N VAL A 80 60.71 -0.68 -11.62
CA VAL A 80 61.67 -0.96 -12.70
C VAL A 80 61.53 0.12 -13.77
N GLY A 81 62.60 0.92 -13.91
CA GLY A 81 62.90 1.68 -15.12
C GLY A 81 63.82 0.89 -16.04
#